data_AF-A0A6A5G8Q0-F1
#
_entry.id   AF-A0A6A5G8Q0-F1
#
_cell.length_a   1.000
_cell.length_b   1.000
_cell.length_c   1.000
_cell.angle_alpha   90.00
_cell.angle_beta   90.00
_cell.angle_gamma   90.00
#
_symmetry.space_group_name_H-M   'P 1'
#
loop_
_entity.id
_entity.type
_entity.pdbx_description
1 polymer ?
#
loop_
_entity_poly.entity_id
_entity_poly.type
_entity_poly.pdbx_seq_one_letter_code
_entity_poly.pdbx_strand_id
1 'polypeptide(L)'
;MSKCKSVILLELIIFKFFIKLGSEAHDEIKYRRQVRDTVESVINSSIYYSLQNLRNYYYDIDLEQLIYCSNRKFCHLHYRWDDVKAMRQRRREAGLDVENYTIQDVMRMSRRSASDSPIDDDMSPYPINEN
;
A
#
# COMPACT_ATOMS: atom_id res chain seq x y z
N MET A 1 29.86 -20.70 -15.01
CA MET A 1 30.93 -19.68 -15.21
C MET A 1 30.39 -18.30 -15.66
N SER A 2 29.31 -17.78 -15.06
CA SER A 2 28.69 -16.50 -15.51
C SER A 2 28.89 -15.33 -14.52
N LYS A 3 29.05 -15.61 -13.22
CA LYS A 3 29.17 -14.58 -12.15
C LYS A 3 30.46 -13.73 -12.20
N CYS A 4 31.53 -14.19 -12.85
CA CYS A 4 32.79 -13.42 -12.93
C CYS A 4 32.71 -12.22 -13.86
N LYS A 5 31.95 -12.31 -14.97
CA LYS A 5 31.93 -11.24 -15.99
C LYS A 5 31.16 -10.01 -15.50
N SER A 6 30.12 -10.20 -14.70
CA SER A 6 29.32 -9.09 -14.14
C SER A 6 30.06 -8.29 -13.09
N VAL A 7 30.86 -8.95 -12.23
CA VAL A 7 31.65 -8.28 -11.19
C VAL A 7 32.78 -7.44 -11.80
N ILE A 8 33.50 -7.99 -12.78
CA ILE A 8 34.58 -7.28 -13.50
C ILE A 8 34.03 -6.06 -14.26
N LEU A 9 32.84 -6.17 -14.85
CA LEU A 9 32.21 -5.06 -15.55
C LEU A 9 31.81 -3.93 -14.58
N LEU A 10 31.29 -4.28 -13.40
CA LEU A 10 30.96 -3.34 -12.33
C LEU A 10 32.22 -2.60 -11.82
N GLU A 11 33.32 -3.32 -11.58
CA GLU A 11 34.59 -2.72 -11.15
C GLU A 11 35.18 -1.78 -12.20
N LEU A 12 35.14 -2.16 -13.48
CA LEU A 12 35.60 -1.30 -14.59
C LEU A 12 34.76 -0.03 -14.74
N ILE A 13 33.45 -0.12 -14.52
CA ILE A 13 32.55 1.04 -14.57
C ILE A 13 32.85 1.97 -13.39
N ILE A 14 32.99 1.43 -12.18
CA ILE A 14 33.31 2.20 -10.98
C ILE A 14 34.67 2.90 -11.13
N PHE A 15 35.68 2.19 -11.65
CA PHE A 15 37.03 2.72 -11.85
C PHE A 15 37.06 3.86 -12.89
N LYS A 16 36.38 3.68 -14.04
CA LYS A 16 36.22 4.76 -15.04
C LYS A 16 35.45 5.96 -14.51
N PHE A 17 34.46 5.73 -13.66
CA PHE A 17 33.67 6.79 -13.03
C PHE A 17 34.51 7.61 -12.04
N PHE A 18 35.37 6.93 -11.27
CA PHE A 18 36.30 7.55 -10.33
C PHE A 18 37.34 8.43 -11.00
N ILE A 19 37.95 7.94 -12.08
CA ILE A 19 38.93 8.71 -12.88
C ILE A 19 38.29 9.97 -13.47
N LYS A 20 37.01 9.89 -13.89
CA LYS A 20 36.30 11.03 -14.50
C LYS A 20 35.98 12.15 -13.50
N LEU A 21 35.67 11.80 -12.25
CA LEU A 21 35.25 12.76 -11.21
C LEU A 21 36.41 13.26 -10.33
N GLY A 22 37.56 12.59 -10.36
CA GLY A 22 38.75 13.05 -9.63
C GLY A 22 38.55 13.06 -8.11
N SER A 23 39.02 14.11 -7.44
CA SER A 23 38.98 14.23 -5.97
C SER A 23 37.56 14.31 -5.38
N GLU A 24 36.57 14.72 -6.17
CA GLU A 24 35.17 14.88 -5.72
C GLU A 24 34.32 13.61 -5.93
N ALA A 25 34.92 12.54 -6.46
CA ALA A 25 34.20 11.31 -6.80
C ALA A 25 33.45 10.70 -5.60
N HIS A 26 34.04 10.74 -4.40
CA HIS A 26 33.40 10.22 -3.19
C HIS A 26 32.16 11.03 -2.78
N ASP A 27 32.24 12.35 -2.85
CA ASP A 27 31.13 13.24 -2.49
C ASP A 27 29.99 13.14 -3.50
N GLU A 28 30.32 13.05 -4.79
CA GLU A 28 29.34 12.84 -5.86
C GLU A 28 28.62 11.48 -5.72
N ILE A 29 29.34 10.41 -5.36
CA ILE A 29 28.73 9.10 -5.08
C ILE A 29 27.78 9.19 -3.88
N LYS A 30 28.19 9.89 -2.82
CA LYS A 30 27.37 10.08 -1.61
C LYS A 30 26.11 10.89 -1.95
N TYR A 31 26.25 11.98 -2.69
CA TYR A 31 25.15 12.81 -3.16
C TYR A 31 24.16 11.99 -3.99
N ARG A 32 24.62 11.25 -5.00
CA ARG A 32 23.74 10.41 -5.84
C ARG A 32 22.99 9.34 -5.05
N ARG A 33 23.62 8.76 -4.02
CA ARG A 33 22.94 7.82 -3.12
C ARG A 33 21.84 8.51 -2.34
N GLN A 34 22.15 9.66 -1.72
CA GLN A 34 21.15 10.43 -0.97
C GLN A 34 19.98 10.88 -1.85
N VAL A 35 20.24 11.36 -3.07
CA VAL A 35 19.20 11.73 -4.03
C VAL A 35 18.33 10.52 -4.38
N ARG A 36 18.93 9.36 -4.66
CA ARG A 36 18.16 8.13 -4.95
C ARG A 36 17.29 7.73 -3.76
N ASP A 37 17.84 7.72 -2.56
CA ASP A 37 17.11 7.32 -1.35
C ASP A 37 15.96 8.31 -1.07
N THR A 38 16.16 9.60 -1.36
CA THR A 38 15.10 10.63 -1.29
C THR A 38 14.01 10.39 -2.31
N VAL A 39 14.37 10.13 -3.57
CA VAL A 39 13.42 9.82 -4.65
C VAL A 39 12.62 8.57 -4.31
N GLU A 40 13.28 7.52 -3.80
CA GLU A 40 12.63 6.29 -3.37
C GLU A 40 11.61 6.57 -2.25
N SER A 41 11.99 7.36 -1.24
CA SER A 41 11.09 7.77 -0.16
C SER A 41 9.86 8.52 -0.67
N VAL A 42 10.05 9.48 -1.58
CA VAL A 42 8.97 10.27 -2.18
C VAL A 42 8.01 9.38 -2.98
N ILE A 43 8.55 8.46 -3.80
CA ILE A 43 7.75 7.52 -4.58
C ILE A 43 6.95 6.60 -3.67
N ASN A 44 7.60 5.97 -2.68
CA ASN A 44 6.96 5.06 -1.75
C ASN A 44 5.83 5.76 -0.96
N SER A 45 6.08 6.99 -0.51
CA SER A 45 5.08 7.80 0.18
C SER A 45 3.90 8.13 -0.75
N SER A 46 4.17 8.56 -1.97
CA SER A 46 3.12 8.91 -2.94
C SER A 46 2.23 7.72 -3.31
N ILE A 47 2.85 6.54 -3.50
CA ILE A 47 2.12 5.29 -3.74
C ILE A 47 1.28 4.94 -2.51
N TYR A 48 1.87 5.02 -1.31
CA TYR A 48 1.16 4.75 -0.07
C TYR A 48 -0.09 5.62 0.09
N TYR A 49 0.05 6.95 -0.07
CA TYR A 49 -1.09 7.87 0.03
C TYR A 49 -2.15 7.61 -1.04
N SER A 50 -1.74 7.32 -2.27
CA SER A 50 -2.67 7.01 -3.38
C SER A 50 -3.48 5.75 -3.07
N LEU A 51 -2.82 4.67 -2.63
CA LEU A 51 -3.48 3.42 -2.27
C LEU A 51 -4.36 3.56 -1.02
N GLN A 52 -3.92 4.35 -0.04
CA GLN A 52 -4.71 4.62 1.16
C GLN A 52 -5.96 5.42 0.84
N ASN A 53 -5.89 6.36 -0.12
CA ASN A 53 -7.06 7.09 -0.58
C ASN A 53 -8.08 6.15 -1.25
N LEU A 54 -7.62 5.24 -2.12
CA LEU A 54 -8.48 4.23 -2.75
C LEU A 54 -9.16 3.31 -1.72
N ARG A 55 -8.49 2.98 -0.61
CA ARG A 55 -9.09 2.21 0.49
C ARG A 55 -10.21 2.94 1.22
N ASN A 56 -10.33 4.25 1.10
CA ASN A 56 -11.44 5.01 1.70
C ASN A 56 -12.68 5.04 0.80
N TYR A 57 -12.60 4.51 -0.43
CA TYR A 57 -13.76 4.32 -1.27
C TYR A 57 -14.43 2.98 -0.93
N TYR A 58 -15.70 3.06 -0.54
CA TYR A 58 -16.53 1.90 -0.24
C TYR A 58 -17.63 1.80 -1.28
N TYR A 59 -18.06 0.57 -1.56
CA TYR A 59 -19.15 0.36 -2.49
C TYR A 59 -20.47 0.57 -1.74
N ASP A 60 -21.26 1.53 -2.22
CA ASP A 60 -22.62 1.78 -1.76
C ASP A 60 -23.57 0.89 -2.57
N ILE A 61 -24.38 0.10 -1.87
CA ILE A 61 -25.30 -0.86 -2.51
C ILE A 61 -26.56 -0.16 -3.01
N ASP A 62 -27.02 0.87 -2.30
CA ASP A 62 -28.24 1.59 -2.66
C ASP A 62 -27.99 2.48 -3.89
N LEU A 63 -26.78 3.01 -4.01
CA LEU A 63 -26.35 3.85 -5.15
C LEU A 63 -25.59 3.08 -6.24
N GLU A 64 -25.31 1.79 -6.02
CA GLU A 64 -24.52 0.91 -6.89
C GLU A 64 -23.16 1.48 -7.36
N GLN A 65 -22.52 2.34 -6.57
CA GLN A 65 -21.30 3.05 -6.94
C GLN A 65 -20.26 3.09 -5.81
N LEU A 66 -19.00 3.34 -6.17
CA LEU A 66 -17.94 3.60 -5.19
C LEU A 66 -18.03 5.05 -4.68
N ILE A 67 -18.21 5.19 -3.36
CA ILE A 67 -18.27 6.49 -2.70
C ILE A 67 -17.13 6.63 -1.69
N TYR A 68 -16.61 7.84 -1.55
CA TYR A 68 -15.68 8.15 -0.47
C TYR A 68 -16.41 8.09 0.88
N CYS A 69 -15.90 7.31 1.82
CA CYS A 69 -16.47 7.19 3.16
C CYS A 69 -15.48 7.67 4.23
N SER A 70 -15.82 8.79 4.88
CA SER A 70 -15.04 9.37 5.98
C SER A 70 -15.02 8.50 7.24
N ASN A 71 -16.03 7.64 7.43
CA ASN A 71 -16.19 6.83 8.64
C ASN A 71 -15.23 5.62 8.70
N ARG A 72 -14.44 5.39 7.63
CA ARG A 72 -13.37 4.39 7.53
C ARG A 72 -13.77 3.02 8.13
N LYS A 73 -12.97 2.51 9.08
CA LYS A 73 -13.14 1.22 9.76
C LYS A 73 -14.45 1.09 10.55
N PHE A 74 -15.11 2.21 10.85
CA PHE A 74 -16.36 2.27 11.60
C PHE A 74 -17.61 2.37 10.71
N CYS A 75 -17.43 2.37 9.38
CA CYS A 75 -18.58 2.30 8.48
C CYS A 75 -19.19 0.89 8.50
N HIS A 76 -20.48 0.80 8.84
CA HIS A 76 -21.27 -0.44 8.81
C HIS A 76 -22.31 -0.45 7.68
N LEU A 77 -22.41 0.64 6.93
CA LEU A 77 -23.41 0.84 5.89
C LEU A 77 -22.87 0.45 4.51
N HIS A 78 -21.59 0.70 4.24
CA HIS A 78 -20.97 0.45 2.94
C HIS A 78 -20.16 -0.84 2.92
N TYR A 79 -20.02 -1.39 1.72
CA TYR A 79 -19.26 -2.59 1.45
C TYR A 79 -17.76 -2.25 1.35
N ARG A 80 -16.95 -2.80 2.25
CA ARG A 80 -15.52 -2.51 2.36
C ARG A 80 -14.66 -3.59 1.74
N TRP A 81 -13.49 -3.20 1.23
CA TRP A 81 -12.50 -4.14 0.71
C TRP A 81 -12.04 -5.19 1.74
N ASP A 82 -11.95 -4.82 3.02
CA ASP A 82 -11.58 -5.75 4.08
C ASP A 82 -12.59 -6.89 4.26
N ASP A 83 -13.88 -6.60 4.05
CA ASP A 83 -14.96 -7.58 4.14
C ASP A 83 -14.88 -8.59 2.98
N VAL A 84 -14.47 -8.13 1.79
CA VAL A 84 -14.19 -9.00 0.63
C VAL A 84 -13.03 -9.94 0.93
N LYS A 85 -11.92 -9.41 1.45
CA LYS A 85 -10.76 -10.23 1.81
C LYS A 85 -11.13 -11.29 2.85
N ALA A 86 -11.89 -10.91 3.87
CA ALA A 86 -12.35 -11.83 4.91
C ALA A 86 -13.27 -12.92 4.35
N MET A 87 -14.19 -12.57 3.42
CA MET A 87 -15.07 -13.55 2.78
C MET A 87 -14.25 -14.56 1.97
N ARG A 88 -13.36 -14.05 1.11
CA ARG A 88 -12.47 -14.90 0.28
C ARG A 88 -11.59 -15.81 1.13
N GLN A 89 -11.12 -15.32 2.28
CA GLN A 89 -10.33 -16.11 3.22
C GLN A 89 -11.16 -17.24 3.84
N ARG A 90 -12.37 -16.96 4.36
CA ARG A 90 -13.25 -18.01 4.91
C ARG A 90 -13.63 -19.07 3.89
N ARG A 91 -13.81 -18.68 2.62
CA ARG A 91 -14.11 -19.62 1.54
C ARG A 91 -12.92 -20.54 1.25
N ARG A 92 -11.69 -20.01 1.23
CA ARG A 92 -10.48 -20.84 1.15
C ARG A 92 -10.40 -21.85 2.30
N GLU A 93 -10.67 -21.39 3.52
CA GLU A 93 -10.64 -22.25 4.72
C GLU A 93 -11.74 -23.33 4.68
N ALA A 94 -12.89 -23.04 4.10
CA ALA A 94 -13.99 -23.98 3.91
C ALA A 94 -13.84 -24.88 2.67
N GLY A 95 -12.76 -24.74 1.89
CA GLY A 95 -12.57 -25.48 0.63
C GLY A 95 -13.60 -25.12 -0.46
N LEU A 96 -14.23 -23.95 -0.35
CA LEU A 96 -15.20 -23.44 -1.31
C LEU A 96 -14.50 -22.58 -2.37
N ASP A 97 -15.08 -22.55 -3.58
CA ASP A 97 -14.60 -21.66 -4.65
C ASP A 97 -14.64 -20.19 -4.19
N VAL A 98 -13.52 -19.50 -4.33
CA VAL A 98 -13.29 -18.16 -3.78
C VAL A 98 -14.14 -17.10 -4.46
N GLU A 99 -14.53 -17.27 -5.73
CA GLU A 99 -15.30 -16.27 -6.47
C GLU A 99 -16.82 -16.50 -6.43
N ASN A 100 -17.27 -17.64 -5.92
CA ASN A 100 -18.70 -17.98 -5.90
C ASN A 100 -19.43 -17.42 -4.66
N TYR A 101 -19.55 -16.09 -4.56
CA TYR A 101 -20.33 -15.41 -3.52
C TYR A 101 -21.03 -14.15 -4.06
N THR A 102 -22.11 -13.74 -3.40
CA THR A 102 -22.79 -12.48 -3.71
C THR A 102 -22.33 -11.34 -2.81
N ILE A 103 -22.57 -10.10 -3.24
CA ILE A 103 -22.32 -8.91 -2.40
C ILE A 103 -23.12 -8.99 -1.09
N GLN A 104 -24.35 -9.54 -1.13
CA GLN A 104 -25.19 -9.71 0.05
C GLN A 104 -24.58 -10.66 1.09
N ASP A 105 -23.88 -11.72 0.65
CA ASP A 105 -23.20 -12.65 1.56
C ASP A 105 -22.10 -11.96 2.36
N VAL A 106 -21.32 -11.11 1.68
CA VAL A 106 -20.24 -10.33 2.31
C VAL A 106 -20.81 -9.32 3.31
N MET A 107 -21.89 -8.61 2.95
CA MET A 107 -22.54 -7.66 3.86
C MET A 107 -23.10 -8.35 5.10
N ARG A 108 -23.71 -9.53 4.93
CA ARG A 108 -24.22 -10.33 6.05
C ARG A 108 -23.10 -10.75 6.99
N MET A 109 -21.92 -11.09 6.44
CA MET A 109 -20.74 -11.43 7.23
C MET A 109 -20.15 -10.21 7.96
N SER A 110 -19.99 -9.08 7.26
CA SER A 110 -19.44 -7.85 7.83
C SER A 110 -20.23 -7.35 9.04
N ARG A 111 -21.57 -7.35 8.93
CA ARG A 111 -22.47 -6.98 10.04
C ARG A 111 -22.31 -7.88 11.27
N ARG A 112 -22.01 -9.17 11.08
CA ARG A 112 -21.76 -10.12 12.18
C ARG A 112 -20.40 -9.89 12.86
N SER A 113 -19.41 -9.41 12.10
CA SER A 113 -18.08 -9.10 12.65
C SER A 113 -18.05 -7.77 13.40
N ALA A 114 -18.90 -6.81 13.02
CA ALA A 114 -19.03 -5.53 13.71
C ALA A 114 -19.60 -5.64 15.14
N SER A 115 -20.44 -6.64 15.40
CA SER A 115 -21.01 -6.90 16.74
C SER A 115 -20.03 -7.55 17.73
N ASP A 116 -18.85 -7.99 17.28
CA ASP A 116 -17.93 -8.84 18.04
C ASP A 116 -16.56 -8.19 18.34
N SER A 117 -16.38 -6.90 18.00
CA SER A 117 -15.06 -6.24 18.10
C SER A 117 -14.94 -5.30 19.31
N PRO A 118 -13.93 -5.46 20.18
CA PRO A 118 -13.60 -4.47 21.21
C PRO A 118 -13.15 -3.16 20.58
N ILE A 119 -13.61 -2.05 21.14
CA ILE A 119 -13.23 -0.69 20.72
C ILE A 119 -11.84 -0.39 21.29
N ASP A 120 -10.80 -0.53 20.47
CA ASP A 120 -9.50 0.04 20.78
C ASP A 120 -9.41 1.45 20.15
N ASP A 121 -9.62 2.43 21.02
CA ASP A 121 -9.43 3.86 20.80
C ASP A 121 -7.94 4.21 20.92
N ASP A 122 -7.26 4.43 19.79
CA ASP A 122 -6.22 5.47 19.71
C ASP A 122 -5.84 5.72 18.24
N MET A 123 -6.15 6.92 17.75
CA MET A 123 -5.32 7.69 16.82
C MET A 123 -6.07 8.98 16.48
N SER A 124 -5.65 10.06 17.14
CA SER A 124 -6.12 11.42 16.96
C SER A 124 -6.13 11.86 15.48
N PRO A 125 -7.20 12.52 14.98
CA PRO A 125 -7.20 13.08 13.64
C PRO A 125 -6.22 14.27 13.56
N TYR A 126 -5.33 14.24 12.58
CA TYR A 126 -4.40 15.35 12.32
C TYR A 126 -5.15 16.64 11.95
N PRO A 127 -4.64 17.81 12.35
CA PRO A 127 -5.25 19.10 12.05
C PRO A 127 -5.25 19.35 10.54
N ILE A 128 -6.41 19.77 10.04
CA ILE A 128 -6.59 20.29 8.68
C ILE A 128 -6.05 21.72 8.73
N ASN A 129 -4.94 21.99 8.05
CA ASN A 129 -4.51 23.37 7.84
C ASN A 129 -5.50 24.03 6.86
N GLU A 130 -6.32 24.93 7.38
CA GLU A 130 -7.10 25.88 6.59
C GLU A 130 -6.13 26.94 6.05
N ASN A 131 -6.09 27.06 4.71
CA ASN A 131 -5.49 28.19 4.01
C ASN A 131 -6.58 29.19 3.68
#